data_AF-A0A519QS90-F1
#
_entry.id   AF-A0A519QS90-F1
#
_cell.length_a   1.000
_cell.length_b   1.000
_cell.length_c   1.000
_cell.angle_alpha   90.00
_cell.angle_beta   90.00
_cell.angle_gamma   90.00
#
_symmetry.space_group_name_H-M   'P 1'
#
loop_
_entity.id
_entity.type
_entity.pdbx_description
1 polymer ?
#
loop_
_entity_poly.entity_id
_entity_poly.type
_entity_poly.pdbx_seq_one_letter_code
_entity_poly.pdbx_strand_id
1 'polypeptide(L)'
;MRFNITGETFLPEMVSNFPGAPDLAFGDMLAATLFYNIIPLVTSFITYFFIYFGIQKIFGRTTTISLIVTGFVLTITTPLVYILSDSYKPFQYKADVWAWVLCITVSMTIYFLLNRSDRVKVLNDEQKGLVAS
;
A
#
# COMPACT_ATOMS: atom_id res chain seq x y z
N MET A 1 -1.88 9.14 -28.53
CA MET A 1 -0.41 8.95 -28.58
C MET A 1 -0.07 7.78 -27.68
N ARG A 2 0.52 6.72 -28.21
CA ARG A 2 0.90 5.52 -27.44
C ARG A 2 2.20 5.83 -26.71
N PHE A 3 2.10 5.97 -25.40
CA PHE A 3 3.18 6.41 -24.54
C PHE A 3 4.02 5.19 -24.13
N ASN A 4 5.11 4.92 -24.85
CA ASN A 4 6.19 4.07 -24.36
C ASN A 4 7.02 4.89 -23.34
N ILE A 5 6.43 5.21 -22.19
CA ILE A 5 7.09 5.99 -21.12
C ILE A 5 8.16 5.15 -20.41
N THR A 6 8.04 3.83 -20.44
CA THR A 6 8.91 2.91 -19.71
C THR A 6 10.15 2.47 -20.51
N GLY A 7 10.17 2.66 -21.84
CA GLY A 7 11.28 2.24 -22.70
C GLY A 7 11.47 0.72 -22.75
N GLU A 8 10.48 -0.05 -22.30
CA GLU A 8 10.61 -1.48 -22.11
C GLU A 8 10.41 -2.22 -23.43
N THR A 9 11.46 -2.88 -23.90
CA THR A 9 11.33 -3.98 -24.87
C THR A 9 10.77 -5.18 -24.14
N PHE A 10 9.50 -5.51 -24.40
CA PHE A 10 8.86 -6.69 -23.86
C PHE A 10 9.68 -7.94 -24.20
N LEU A 11 9.99 -8.74 -23.18
CA LEU A 11 10.63 -10.04 -23.37
C LEU A 11 9.74 -10.90 -24.29
N PRO A 12 10.31 -11.75 -25.18
CA PRO A 12 9.53 -12.56 -26.11
C PRO A 12 8.45 -13.43 -25.42
N GLU A 13 8.72 -13.86 -24.20
CA GLU A 13 7.81 -14.65 -23.36
C GLU A 13 6.64 -13.82 -22.80
N MET A 14 6.83 -12.51 -22.57
CA MET A 14 5.75 -11.58 -22.25
C MET A 14 4.88 -11.29 -23.48
N VAL A 15 5.47 -11.20 -24.67
CA VAL A 15 4.72 -11.01 -25.93
C VAL A 15 3.92 -12.26 -26.29
N SER A 16 4.42 -13.47 -26.02
CA SER A 16 3.66 -14.70 -26.31
C SER A 16 2.49 -14.90 -25.34
N ASN A 17 2.66 -14.53 -24.06
CA ASN A 17 1.61 -14.67 -23.05
C ASN A 17 0.62 -13.49 -23.05
N PHE A 18 1.07 -12.30 -23.47
CA PHE A 18 0.26 -11.08 -23.57
C PHE A 18 0.58 -10.33 -24.87
N PRO A 19 0.07 -10.79 -26.03
CA PRO A 19 0.36 -10.19 -27.33
C PRO A 19 -0.13 -8.74 -27.47
N GLY A 20 -1.08 -8.31 -26.63
CA GLY A 20 -1.57 -6.93 -26.53
C GLY A 20 -0.75 -6.03 -25.60
N ALA A 21 0.24 -6.56 -24.87
CA ALA A 21 1.07 -5.79 -23.94
C ALA A 21 1.79 -4.57 -24.57
N PRO A 22 2.29 -4.64 -25.83
CA PRO A 22 2.92 -3.50 -26.50
C PRO A 22 1.97 -2.32 -26.80
N ASP A 23 0.67 -2.58 -26.81
CA ASP A 23 -0.36 -1.65 -27.26
C ASP A 23 -1.23 -1.09 -26.13
N LEU A 24 -0.95 -1.48 -24.88
CA LEU A 24 -1.69 -1.04 -23.70
C LEU A 24 -1.56 0.48 -23.48
N ALA A 25 -2.69 1.18 -23.36
CA ALA A 25 -2.69 2.55 -22.88
C ALA A 25 -2.46 2.58 -21.36
N PHE A 26 -1.94 3.70 -20.84
CA PHE A 26 -1.71 3.88 -19.40
C PHE A 26 -2.97 3.65 -18.55
N GLY A 27 -4.15 4.03 -19.07
CA GLY A 27 -5.42 3.76 -18.40
C GLY A 27 -5.75 2.27 -18.29
N ASP A 28 -5.45 1.49 -19.32
CA ASP A 28 -5.67 0.04 -19.33
C ASP A 28 -4.71 -0.65 -18.34
N MET A 29 -3.48 -0.15 -18.22
CA MET A 29 -2.51 -0.62 -17.22
C MET A 29 -3.01 -0.36 -15.79
N LEU A 30 -3.57 0.83 -15.52
CA LEU A 30 -4.16 1.13 -14.22
C LEU A 30 -5.38 0.24 -13.91
N ALA A 31 -6.27 0.04 -14.88
CA ALA A 31 -7.45 -0.80 -14.72
C ALA A 31 -7.08 -2.27 -14.45
N ALA A 32 -6.14 -2.81 -15.23
CA ALA A 32 -5.62 -4.16 -15.01
C ALA A 32 -4.95 -4.28 -13.63
N THR A 33 -4.14 -3.29 -13.25
CA THR A 33 -3.48 -3.25 -11.93
C THR A 33 -4.51 -3.28 -10.80
N LEU A 34 -5.56 -2.46 -10.88
CA LEU A 34 -6.66 -2.46 -9.90
C LEU A 34 -7.38 -3.80 -9.82
N PHE A 35 -7.67 -4.43 -10.97
CA PHE A 35 -8.35 -5.72 -11.01
C PHE A 35 -7.51 -6.84 -10.38
N TYR A 36 -6.23 -6.94 -10.72
CA TYR A 36 -5.33 -7.96 -10.15
C TYR A 36 -4.97 -7.70 -8.68
N ASN A 37 -5.10 -6.46 -8.19
CA ASN A 37 -4.86 -6.12 -6.80
C ASN A 37 -6.14 -6.12 -5.94
N ILE A 38 -7.30 -6.48 -6.50
CA ILE A 38 -8.56 -6.41 -5.75
C ILE A 38 -8.57 -7.33 -4.53
N ILE A 39 -8.00 -8.54 -4.65
CA ILE A 39 -7.90 -9.49 -3.55
C ILE A 39 -7.02 -8.91 -2.42
N PRO A 40 -5.75 -8.51 -2.67
CA PRO A 40 -4.94 -7.85 -1.65
C PRO A 40 -5.60 -6.62 -1.04
N LEU A 41 -6.34 -5.84 -1.84
CA LEU A 41 -7.02 -4.62 -1.37
C LEU A 41 -8.17 -4.95 -0.41
N VAL A 42 -8.99 -5.95 -0.74
CA VAL A 42 -10.04 -6.46 0.15
C VAL A 42 -9.45 -7.08 1.41
N THR A 43 -8.39 -7.89 1.29
CA THR A 43 -7.71 -8.48 2.45
C THR A 43 -7.10 -7.40 3.34
N SER A 44 -6.45 -6.38 2.77
CA SER A 44 -5.92 -5.23 3.51
C SER A 44 -7.03 -4.48 4.23
N PHE A 45 -8.18 -4.25 3.58
CA PHE A 45 -9.32 -3.58 4.19
C PHE A 45 -9.91 -4.36 5.38
N ILE A 46 -10.06 -5.68 5.25
CA ILE A 46 -10.57 -6.53 6.34
C ILE A 46 -9.57 -6.58 7.50
N THR A 47 -8.27 -6.73 7.19
CA THR A 47 -7.22 -6.83 8.21
C THR A 47 -6.93 -5.49 8.90
N TYR A 48 -7.21 -4.36 8.23
CA TYR A 48 -7.05 -3.01 8.78
C TYR A 48 -7.64 -2.87 10.18
N PHE A 49 -8.89 -3.29 10.35
CA PHE A 49 -9.59 -3.14 11.62
C PHE A 49 -8.87 -3.91 12.74
N PHE A 50 -8.50 -5.16 12.48
CA PHE A 50 -7.79 -5.98 13.47
C PHE A 50 -6.41 -5.42 13.81
N ILE A 51 -5.66 -4.94 12.81
CA ILE A 51 -4.33 -4.36 12.98
C ILE A 51 -4.41 -3.06 13.78
N TYR A 52 -5.32 -2.17 13.42
CA TYR A 52 -5.50 -0.87 14.09
C TYR A 52 -5.85 -1.05 15.57
N PHE A 53 -6.85 -1.87 15.89
CA PHE A 53 -7.24 -2.12 17.28
C PHE A 53 -6.13 -2.82 18.08
N GLY A 54 -5.44 -3.79 17.47
CA GLY A 54 -4.32 -4.47 18.10
C GLY A 54 -3.19 -3.52 18.47
N ILE A 55 -2.78 -2.65 17.55
CA ILE A 55 -1.67 -1.72 17.76
C ILE A 55 -2.05 -0.61 18.75
N GLN A 56 -3.28 -0.10 18.70
CA GLN A 56 -3.75 0.88 19.68
C GLN A 56 -3.75 0.33 21.10
N LYS A 57 -4.06 -0.95 21.28
CA LYS A 57 -4.00 -1.60 22.60
C LYS A 57 -2.57 -1.70 23.14
N ILE A 58 -1.57 -1.82 22.27
CA ILE A 58 -0.17 -1.99 22.65
C ILE A 58 0.54 -0.64 22.87
N PHE A 59 0.37 0.31 21.95
CA PHE A 59 1.15 1.56 21.92
C PHE A 59 0.36 2.82 22.28
N GLY A 60 -0.94 2.68 22.57
CA GLY A 60 -1.84 3.80 22.83
C GLY A 60 -2.34 4.48 21.54
N ARG A 61 -3.37 5.31 21.69
CA ARG A 61 -4.16 5.87 20.58
C ARG A 61 -3.47 7.01 19.81
N THR A 62 -2.55 7.74 20.46
CA THR A 62 -2.05 9.04 19.99
C THR A 62 -0.54 9.13 19.78
N THR A 63 0.18 8.02 20.00
CA THR A 63 1.63 8.00 19.84
C THR A 63 2.02 7.95 18.37
N THR A 64 3.03 8.74 17.98
CA THR A 64 3.58 8.72 16.62
C THR A 64 4.07 7.32 16.22
N ILE A 65 4.54 6.55 17.21
CA ILE A 65 4.99 5.17 17.06
C ILE A 65 3.82 4.27 16.66
N SER A 66 2.66 4.37 17.32
CA SER A 66 1.44 3.62 16.96
C SER A 66 1.05 3.85 15.50
N LEU A 67 1.19 5.09 15.02
CA LEU A 67 0.85 5.50 13.66
C LEU A 67 1.84 4.92 12.63
N ILE A 68 3.14 5.00 12.89
CA ILE A 68 4.18 4.41 12.03
C ILE A 68 4.04 2.88 11.97
N VAL A 69 3.86 2.23 13.13
CA VAL A 69 3.73 0.77 13.20
C VAL A 69 2.45 0.29 12.52
N THR A 70 1.34 1.00 12.69
CA THR A 70 0.07 0.67 12.01
C THR A 70 0.22 0.77 10.50
N GLY A 71 0.75 1.89 10.00
CA GLY A 71 1.03 2.07 8.57
C GLY A 71 1.94 0.96 8.05
N PHE A 72 3.02 0.66 8.76
CA PHE A 72 3.99 -0.34 8.33
C PHE A 72 3.39 -1.74 8.23
N VAL A 73 2.64 -2.17 9.25
CA VAL A 73 1.99 -3.49 9.26
C VAL A 73 0.96 -3.59 8.14
N LEU A 74 0.19 -2.52 7.90
CA LEU A 74 -0.79 -2.44 6.81
C LEU A 74 -0.14 -2.49 5.42
N THR A 75 0.97 -1.80 5.24
CA THR A 75 1.70 -1.80 3.97
C THR A 75 2.35 -3.16 3.72
N ILE A 76 2.81 -3.86 4.77
CA ILE A 76 3.41 -5.20 4.68
C ILE A 76 2.38 -6.30 4.48
N THR A 77 1.10 -6.13 4.87
CA THR A 77 0.08 -7.14 4.58
C THR A 77 -0.03 -7.48 3.09
N THR A 78 0.15 -6.50 2.19
CA THR A 78 0.06 -6.71 0.74
C THR A 78 1.14 -7.67 0.20
N PRO A 79 2.46 -7.46 0.42
CA PRO A 79 3.46 -8.43 0.01
C PRO A 79 3.30 -9.78 0.74
N LEU A 80 2.87 -9.80 2.00
CA LEU A 80 2.60 -11.03 2.73
C LEU A 80 1.50 -11.87 2.05
N VAL A 81 0.42 -11.24 1.61
CA VAL A 81 -0.66 -11.93 0.88
C VAL A 81 -0.15 -12.53 -0.42
N TYR A 82 0.70 -11.82 -1.17
CA TYR A 82 1.30 -12.35 -2.40
C TYR A 82 2.25 -13.52 -2.16
N ILE A 83 3.05 -13.48 -1.07
CA ILE A 83 3.91 -14.61 -0.69
C ILE A 83 3.07 -15.82 -0.31
N LEU A 84 1.98 -15.62 0.45
CA LEU A 84 1.15 -16.72 0.96
C LEU A 84 0.23 -17.34 -0.10
N SER A 85 -0.17 -16.58 -1.11
CA SER A 85 -1.08 -17.07 -2.15
C SER A 85 -0.38 -17.90 -3.23
N ASP A 86 0.96 -18.01 -3.18
CA ASP A 86 1.85 -18.62 -4.19
C ASP A 86 1.55 -18.15 -5.64
N SER A 87 0.76 -17.07 -5.77
CA SER A 87 0.23 -16.56 -7.03
C SER A 87 1.24 -15.66 -7.72
N TYR A 88 2.21 -15.17 -6.96
CA TYR A 88 3.29 -14.32 -7.45
C TYR A 88 4.53 -14.59 -6.59
N LYS A 89 5.69 -14.73 -7.22
CA LYS A 89 6.97 -14.83 -6.53
C LYS A 89 7.56 -13.42 -6.44
N PRO A 90 7.32 -12.67 -5.34
CA PRO A 90 7.90 -11.35 -5.21
C PRO A 90 9.42 -11.45 -5.20
N PHE A 91 10.08 -10.41 -5.70
CA PHE A 91 11.55 -10.26 -5.74
C PHE A 91 12.28 -11.14 -6.77
N GLN A 92 11.59 -11.69 -7.77
CA GLN A 92 12.26 -12.37 -8.87
C GLN A 92 13.10 -11.43 -9.73
N TYR A 93 12.58 -10.24 -10.03
CA TYR A 93 13.28 -9.24 -10.82
C TYR A 93 13.67 -8.03 -9.97
N LYS A 94 14.80 -7.38 -10.31
CA LYS A 94 15.23 -6.15 -9.63
C LYS A 94 14.17 -5.04 -9.73
N ALA A 95 13.43 -5.00 -10.84
CA ALA A 95 12.32 -4.08 -11.04
C ALA A 95 11.21 -4.27 -9.99
N ASP A 96 10.89 -5.52 -9.64
CA ASP A 96 9.90 -5.83 -8.61
C ASP A 96 10.33 -5.28 -7.25
N VAL A 97 11.61 -5.44 -6.89
CA VAL A 97 12.16 -4.92 -5.63
C VAL A 97 11.98 -3.40 -5.56
N TRP A 98 12.32 -2.69 -6.63
CA TRP A 98 12.15 -1.23 -6.69
C TRP A 98 10.68 -0.81 -6.66
N ALA A 99 9.79 -1.52 -7.35
CA ALA A 99 8.36 -1.29 -7.30
C ALA A 99 7.80 -1.47 -5.88
N TRP A 100 8.26 -2.49 -5.15
CA TRP A 100 7.89 -2.72 -3.76
C TRP A 100 8.40 -1.62 -2.83
N VAL A 101 9.66 -1.21 -2.95
CA VAL A 101 10.23 -0.12 -2.14
C VAL A 101 9.46 1.19 -2.37
N LEU A 102 9.15 1.50 -3.63
CA LEU A 102 8.41 2.71 -3.99
C LEU A 102 6.96 2.63 -3.46
N CYS A 103 6.30 1.48 -3.63
CA CYS A 103 4.96 1.23 -3.09
C CYS A 103 4.93 1.40 -1.57
N ILE A 104 5.89 0.81 -0.85
CA ILE A 104 5.98 0.93 0.60
C ILE A 104 6.15 2.39 1.03
N THR A 105 7.07 3.09 0.37
CA THR A 105 7.39 4.48 0.70
C THR A 105 6.18 5.40 0.48
N VAL A 106 5.49 5.26 -0.66
CA VAL A 106 4.31 6.06 -0.98
C VAL A 106 3.16 5.73 -0.04
N SER A 107 2.89 4.44 0.22
CA SER A 107 1.83 3.98 1.12
C SER A 107 2.04 4.54 2.54
N MET A 108 3.26 4.41 3.08
CA MET A 108 3.61 4.94 4.40
C MET A 108 3.47 6.46 4.47
N THR A 109 3.93 7.17 3.44
CA THR A 109 3.84 8.64 3.39
C THR A 109 2.39 9.10 3.39
N ILE A 110 1.55 8.50 2.54
CA ILE A 110 0.11 8.82 2.47
C ILE A 110 -0.58 8.51 3.79
N TYR A 111 -0.33 7.33 4.37
CA TYR A 111 -0.93 6.94 5.64
C TYR A 111 -0.57 7.93 6.76
N PHE A 112 0.71 8.29 6.85
CA PHE A 112 1.17 9.26 7.83
C PHE A 112 0.53 10.64 7.64
N LEU A 113 0.47 11.15 6.41
CA LEU A 113 -0.11 12.46 6.12
C LEU A 113 -1.60 12.52 6.45
N LEU A 114 -2.37 11.51 6.06
CA LEU A 114 -3.82 11.47 6.31
C LEU A 114 -4.13 11.39 7.80
N ASN A 115 -3.40 10.56 8.55
CA ASN A 115 -3.67 10.34 9.98
C ASN A 115 -3.00 11.37 10.90
N ARG A 116 -2.08 12.21 10.39
CA ARG A 116 -1.48 13.31 11.16
C ARG A 116 -2.53 14.35 11.60
N SER A 117 -3.51 14.64 10.75
CA SER A 117 -4.55 15.64 11.03
C SER A 117 -5.43 15.24 12.22
N ASP A 118 -5.82 13.97 12.28
CA ASP A 118 -6.64 13.45 13.38
C ASP A 118 -5.89 13.43 14.71
N ARG A 119 -4.58 13.15 14.69
CA ARG A 119 -3.73 13.28 15.89
C ARG A 119 -3.76 14.69 16.47
N VAL A 120 -3.65 15.73 15.62
CA VAL A 120 -3.63 17.13 16.07
C VAL A 120 -4.98 17.51 16.71
N LYS A 121 -6.09 17.02 16.17
CA LYS A 121 -7.42 17.23 16.77
C LYS A 121 -7.55 16.56 18.13
N VAL A 122 -7.18 15.28 18.25
CA VAL A 122 -7.30 14.54 19.53
C VAL A 122 -6.47 15.20 20.64
N LEU A 123 -5.25 15.65 20.34
CA LEU A 123 -4.40 16.35 21.33
C LEU A 123 -5.01 17.69 21.77
N ASN A 124 -5.62 18.44 20.85
CA ASN A 124 -6.28 19.70 21.18
C ASN A 124 -7.53 19.49 22.05
N ASP A 125 -8.28 18.41 21.82
CA ASP A 125 -9.47 18.08 22.61
C ASP A 125 -9.09 17.58 24.02
N GLU A 126 -8.01 16.78 24.16
CA GLU A 126 -7.45 16.41 25.46
C GLU A 126 -6.98 17.63 26.25
N GLN A 127 -6.31 18.59 25.61
CA GLN A 127 -5.90 19.83 26.27
C GLN A 127 -7.08 20.69 26.71
N LYS A 128 -8.15 20.78 25.92
CA LYS A 128 -9.39 21.50 26.32
C LYS A 128 -10.11 20.84 27.49
N GLY A 129 -10.13 19.50 27.54
CA GLY A 129 -10.72 18.75 28.64
C GLY A 129 -10.00 18.96 29.97
N LEU A 130 -8.67 19.09 29.96
CA LEU A 130 -7.85 19.34 31.14
C LEU A 130 -7.94 20.79 31.66
N VAL A 131 -8.28 21.76 30.82
CA VAL A 131 -8.48 23.17 31.23
C VAL A 131 -9.89 23.41 31.79
N ALA A 132 -10.83 22.50 31.52
CA ALA A 132 -12.22 22.59 31.96
C ALA A 132 -12.52 21.84 33.29
N SER A 133 -11.53 21.16 33.88
CA SER A 133 -11.62 20.45 35.16
C SER A 133 -10.90 21.19 36.28
#